data_AF-A0A954K270-F1
#
_entry.id   AF-A0A954K270-F1
#
_cell.length_a   1.000
_cell.length_b   1.000
_cell.length_c   1.000
_cell.angle_alpha   90.00
_cell.angle_beta   90.00
_cell.angle_gamma   90.00
#
_symmetry.space_group_name_H-M   'P 1'
#
loop_
_entity.id
_entity.type
_entity.pdbx_description
1 polymer ?
#
loop_
_entity_poly.entity_id
_entity_poly.type
_entity_poly.pdbx_seq_one_letter_code
_entity_poly.pdbx_strand_id
1 'polypeptide(L)'
;MPSTDPNPTTDLNQRKQNLLKLPPGSETKTLYEFPFQEMSLRIDSAHSQSSTDDRSQILSCAPDAVGDLSESELREFIFQHGRYFDSYLASEPGRLSFWSRGRRGLISYKRWRNHVIIGGGLIAPDHHKPQLVAEFLEFAKQHRLSIAFHNIGEEEISLFQDFQFQITKWGEDPMIDLEACNWRGKEYEWIRRQTNYCLRQGVTVCEVRPDQLHPVQWFETISEVIQVANESLTRKPQKKAMQFFEGRIDNHALGLRRLFIARRQGRIEGFVICNPILNGTGWATELYRHRLDSVKGTMAFLIHQVLQQLQQEGVQRAGLCLDLG
;
A
#
# COMPACT_ATOMS: atom_id res chain seq x y z
N MET A 1 48.94 34.41 -34.13
CA MET A 1 48.73 33.07 -34.73
C MET A 1 49.15 32.02 -33.70
N PRO A 2 48.39 30.93 -33.54
CA PRO A 2 47.79 30.52 -32.27
C PRO A 2 48.14 29.07 -31.82
N SER A 3 47.73 28.69 -30.60
CA SER A 3 47.09 27.38 -30.22
C SER A 3 47.11 27.22 -28.69
N THR A 4 45.99 27.43 -27.95
CA THR A 4 44.96 26.43 -27.50
C THR A 4 45.53 25.39 -26.51
N ASP A 5 45.04 25.12 -25.29
CA ASP A 5 43.70 25.22 -24.66
C ASP A 5 43.83 25.28 -23.11
N PRO A 6 42.85 25.87 -22.38
CA PRO A 6 42.67 25.66 -20.93
C PRO A 6 41.37 24.88 -20.58
N ASN A 7 41.47 24.15 -19.46
CA ASN A 7 40.44 23.52 -18.60
C ASN A 7 38.94 23.83 -18.84
N PRO A 8 38.07 22.78 -18.85
CA PRO A 8 36.63 22.94 -18.71
C PRO A 8 36.16 22.55 -17.29
N THR A 9 35.85 23.54 -16.45
CA THR A 9 35.12 23.32 -15.18
C THR A 9 34.09 24.42 -14.93
N THR A 10 33.27 24.78 -15.93
CA THR A 10 32.17 25.73 -15.70
C THR A 10 31.06 25.65 -16.76
N ASP A 11 30.40 24.50 -16.96
CA ASP A 11 29.13 24.52 -17.73
C ASP A 11 28.20 23.31 -17.49
N LEU A 12 27.74 23.12 -16.25
CA LEU A 12 26.62 22.19 -15.97
C LEU A 12 25.47 22.80 -15.14
N ASN A 13 25.61 24.05 -14.68
CA ASN A 13 24.61 24.72 -13.85
C ASN A 13 23.68 25.70 -14.62
N GLN A 14 23.79 25.79 -15.95
CA GLN A 14 22.95 26.69 -16.76
C GLN A 14 21.92 26.00 -17.68
N ARG A 15 21.75 24.66 -17.60
CA ARG A 15 20.74 23.92 -18.40
C ARG A 15 19.61 23.26 -17.60
N LYS A 16 19.29 23.76 -16.40
CA LYS A 16 18.16 23.29 -15.56
C LYS A 16 17.09 24.35 -15.26
N GLN A 17 16.96 25.36 -16.10
CA GLN A 17 15.87 26.34 -16.01
C GLN A 17 15.28 26.60 -17.39
N ASN A 18 14.26 25.83 -17.77
CA ASN A 18 13.14 26.23 -18.65
C ASN A 18 12.11 25.08 -18.73
N LEU A 19 10.82 25.44 -18.75
CA LEU A 19 9.57 24.63 -18.66
C LEU A 19 9.07 24.44 -17.21
N LEU A 20 7.96 25.01 -16.70
CA LEU A 20 6.89 25.89 -17.19
C LEU A 20 6.71 27.05 -16.19
N LYS A 21 6.56 28.29 -16.67
CA LYS A 21 6.12 29.44 -15.83
C LYS A 21 4.60 29.56 -15.90
N LEU A 22 3.92 29.41 -14.76
CA LEU A 22 2.54 29.86 -14.57
C LEU A 22 2.52 31.40 -14.32
N PRO A 23 1.48 32.13 -14.73
CA PRO A 23 1.44 33.58 -14.64
C PRO A 23 1.26 34.07 -13.18
N PRO A 24 1.86 35.21 -12.78
CA PRO A 24 1.74 35.72 -11.41
C PRO A 24 0.52 36.66 -11.29
N GLY A 25 -0.35 36.39 -10.32
CA GLY A 25 -1.29 37.38 -9.79
C GLY A 25 -2.74 36.91 -9.64
N SER A 26 -3.06 36.30 -8.49
CA SER A 26 -4.29 36.61 -7.73
C SER A 26 -4.23 35.91 -6.37
N GLU A 27 -4.06 36.72 -5.32
CA GLU A 27 -4.47 36.51 -3.93
C GLU A 27 -4.37 35.09 -3.34
N THR A 28 -3.41 34.94 -2.42
CA THR A 28 -3.36 33.93 -1.37
C THR A 28 -4.66 33.92 -0.56
N LYS A 29 -5.64 33.14 -1.01
CA LYS A 29 -6.67 32.56 -0.14
C LYS A 29 -6.07 31.32 0.49
N THR A 30 -5.95 31.37 1.81
CA THR A 30 -5.60 30.30 2.72
C THR A 30 -6.17 28.97 2.22
N LEU A 31 -5.28 28.08 1.78
CA LEU A 31 -5.60 26.69 1.49
C LEU A 31 -6.16 26.10 2.78
N TYR A 32 -7.39 25.60 2.73
CA TYR A 32 -7.97 24.79 3.80
C TYR A 32 -7.05 23.57 4.00
N GLU A 33 -6.29 23.55 5.09
CA GLU A 33 -5.69 22.33 5.61
C GLU A 33 -6.84 21.40 6.01
N PHE A 34 -7.17 20.43 5.14
CA PHE A 34 -8.03 19.32 5.53
C PHE A 34 -7.21 18.42 6.49
N PRO A 35 -7.65 18.20 7.74
CA PRO A 35 -6.91 17.41 8.71
C PRO A 35 -7.14 15.92 8.42
N PHE A 36 -6.54 15.41 7.34
CA PHE A 36 -6.72 14.04 6.85
C PHE A 36 -6.34 12.98 7.88
N GLN A 37 -5.24 13.21 8.63
CA GLN A 37 -4.84 12.32 9.71
C GLN A 37 -5.89 12.27 10.82
N GLU A 38 -6.51 13.39 11.18
CA GLU A 38 -7.60 13.38 12.15
C GLU A 38 -8.83 12.66 11.62
N MET A 39 -9.14 12.77 10.33
CA MET A 39 -10.29 12.10 9.73
C MET A 39 -10.10 10.58 9.67
N SER A 40 -8.92 10.08 9.25
CA SER A 40 -8.61 8.65 9.29
C SER A 40 -8.63 8.10 10.72
N LEU A 41 -8.10 8.86 11.68
CA LEU A 41 -8.14 8.49 13.10
C LEU A 41 -9.57 8.47 13.65
N ARG A 42 -10.42 9.43 13.26
CA ARG A 42 -11.85 9.46 13.63
C ARG A 42 -12.60 8.27 13.06
N ILE A 43 -12.32 7.87 11.82
CA ILE A 43 -12.88 6.67 11.18
C ILE A 43 -12.49 5.42 11.97
N ASP A 44 -11.20 5.25 12.29
CA ASP A 44 -10.71 4.07 13.00
C ASP A 44 -11.19 4.02 14.47
N SER A 45 -11.32 5.18 15.15
CA SER A 45 -11.81 5.27 16.53
C SER A 45 -13.32 5.00 16.67
N ALA A 46 -14.14 5.45 15.71
CA ALA A 46 -15.59 5.24 15.73
C ALA A 46 -15.95 3.75 15.63
N HIS A 47 -15.21 2.98 14.84
CA HIS A 47 -15.44 1.54 14.70
C HIS A 47 -14.98 0.70 15.91
N SER A 48 -14.04 1.20 16.73
CA SER A 48 -13.66 0.53 17.99
C SER A 48 -14.72 0.62 19.09
N GLN A 49 -15.74 1.49 18.93
CA GLN A 49 -16.73 1.81 19.97
C GLN A 49 -18.18 1.38 19.67
N SER A 50 -18.50 0.86 18.47
CA SER A 50 -19.89 0.50 18.14
C SER A 50 -20.06 -1.00 17.86
N SER A 51 -20.38 -1.78 18.90
CA SER A 51 -20.69 -3.21 18.75
C SER A 51 -22.17 -3.51 18.48
N THR A 52 -23.07 -2.52 18.39
CA THR A 52 -24.52 -2.79 18.23
C THR A 52 -25.28 -1.60 17.63
N ASP A 53 -25.10 -1.27 16.33
CA ASP A 53 -26.18 -0.63 15.51
C ASP A 53 -25.89 -0.51 13.98
N ASP A 54 -25.00 -1.34 13.42
CA ASP A 54 -24.42 -1.08 12.09
C ASP A 54 -25.32 -1.45 10.88
N ARG A 55 -26.54 -1.96 11.13
CA ARG A 55 -27.48 -2.36 10.06
C ARG A 55 -28.04 -1.19 9.25
N SER A 56 -27.86 0.04 9.71
CA SER A 56 -28.26 1.27 9.00
C SER A 56 -27.20 1.80 8.01
N GLN A 57 -26.00 1.20 7.96
CA GLN A 57 -24.88 1.67 7.12
C GLN A 57 -24.72 0.94 5.78
N ILE A 58 -25.44 -0.17 5.57
CA ILE A 58 -25.36 -0.96 4.34
C ILE A 58 -26.36 -0.37 3.34
N LEU A 59 -25.91 0.57 2.51
CA LEU A 59 -26.62 0.90 1.28
C LEU A 59 -26.47 -0.29 0.33
N SER A 60 -27.58 -0.80 -0.24
CA SER A 60 -27.51 -1.91 -1.18
C SER A 60 -26.64 -1.50 -2.37
N CYS A 61 -25.46 -2.10 -2.46
CA CYS A 61 -24.34 -1.63 -3.25
C CYS A 61 -24.18 -2.36 -4.60
N ALA A 62 -25.28 -2.91 -5.11
CA ALA A 62 -25.33 -3.49 -6.44
C ALA A 62 -26.62 -3.06 -7.15
N PRO A 63 -26.55 -2.45 -8.34
CA PRO A 63 -27.74 -2.14 -9.12
C PRO A 63 -28.57 -3.38 -9.48
N ASP A 64 -27.96 -4.57 -9.58
CA ASP A 64 -28.59 -5.78 -10.13
C ASP A 64 -28.04 -7.13 -9.58
N ALA A 65 -27.45 -7.22 -8.37
CA ALA A 65 -26.82 -8.47 -7.92
C ALA A 65 -27.84 -9.55 -7.51
N VAL A 66 -27.96 -10.59 -8.33
CA VAL A 66 -28.50 -11.89 -7.97
C VAL A 66 -27.42 -12.68 -7.22
N GLY A 67 -27.60 -12.92 -5.92
CA GLY A 67 -26.78 -13.78 -5.05
C GLY A 67 -25.61 -13.09 -4.33
N ASP A 68 -25.31 -13.50 -3.09
CA ASP A 68 -24.15 -13.02 -2.32
C ASP A 68 -22.83 -13.51 -2.94
N LEU A 69 -21.83 -12.62 -3.05
CA LEU A 69 -20.46 -12.96 -3.44
C LEU A 69 -19.74 -13.67 -2.29
N SER A 70 -19.10 -14.80 -2.57
CA SER A 70 -18.23 -15.44 -1.58
C SER A 70 -16.94 -14.66 -1.36
N GLU A 71 -16.34 -14.81 -0.17
CA GLU A 71 -15.05 -14.19 0.16
C GLU A 71 -13.93 -14.62 -0.79
N SER A 72 -13.98 -15.87 -1.28
CA SER A 72 -13.03 -16.40 -2.26
C SER A 72 -13.17 -15.73 -3.62
N GLU A 73 -14.39 -15.54 -4.12
CA GLU A 73 -14.62 -14.84 -5.40
C GLU A 73 -14.20 -13.36 -5.33
N LEU A 74 -14.45 -12.71 -4.20
CA LEU A 74 -13.97 -11.34 -3.96
C LEU A 74 -12.44 -11.27 -4.02
N ARG A 75 -11.75 -12.16 -3.29
CA ARG A 75 -10.28 -12.19 -3.27
C ARG A 75 -9.68 -12.51 -4.63
N GLU A 76 -10.29 -13.42 -5.39
CA GLU A 76 -9.85 -13.76 -6.74
C GLU A 76 -9.97 -12.55 -7.68
N PHE A 77 -11.11 -11.84 -7.64
CA PHE A 77 -11.29 -10.63 -8.44
C PHE A 77 -10.28 -9.54 -8.09
N ILE A 78 -9.99 -9.36 -6.80
CA ILE A 78 -8.97 -8.42 -6.33
C ILE A 78 -7.57 -8.85 -6.75
N PHE A 79 -7.26 -10.14 -6.70
CA PHE A 79 -5.97 -10.66 -7.15
C PHE A 79 -5.75 -10.37 -8.65
N GLN A 80 -6.76 -10.63 -9.47
CA GLN A 80 -6.69 -10.44 -10.92
C GLN A 80 -6.59 -8.97 -11.36
N HIS A 81 -7.21 -8.05 -10.61
CA HIS A 81 -7.36 -6.66 -11.05
C HIS A 81 -6.75 -5.60 -10.12
N GLY A 82 -6.25 -6.01 -8.95
CA GLY A 82 -5.55 -5.15 -8.00
C GLY A 82 -4.16 -4.75 -8.53
N ARG A 83 -3.86 -3.46 -8.45
CA ARG A 83 -2.60 -2.89 -8.96
C ARG A 83 -1.72 -2.27 -7.88
N TYR A 84 -2.30 -1.84 -6.78
CA TYR A 84 -1.62 -1.07 -5.74
C TYR A 84 -1.32 -1.93 -4.53
N PHE A 85 -0.32 -1.52 -3.75
CA PHE A 85 0.09 -2.23 -2.54
C PHE A 85 -1.05 -2.45 -1.55
N ASP A 86 -2.06 -1.58 -1.54
CA ASP A 86 -3.24 -1.64 -0.69
C ASP A 86 -4.49 -2.22 -1.39
N SER A 87 -4.44 -2.60 -2.67
CA SER A 87 -5.59 -3.18 -3.39
C SER A 87 -6.14 -4.43 -2.71
N TYR A 88 -5.27 -5.31 -2.21
CA TYR A 88 -5.67 -6.54 -1.54
C TYR A 88 -6.44 -6.28 -0.23
N LEU A 89 -6.23 -5.11 0.39
CA LEU A 89 -6.94 -4.69 1.60
C LEU A 89 -8.43 -4.41 1.36
N ALA A 90 -8.89 -4.43 0.10
CA ALA A 90 -10.30 -4.40 -0.24
C ALA A 90 -11.09 -5.58 0.34
N SER A 91 -10.41 -6.72 0.59
CA SER A 91 -10.99 -7.92 1.20
C SER A 91 -10.97 -7.91 2.73
N GLU A 92 -10.41 -6.87 3.36
CA GLU A 92 -10.31 -6.81 4.82
C GLU A 92 -11.69 -6.58 5.48
N PRO A 93 -11.96 -7.20 6.63
CA PRO A 93 -13.22 -7.00 7.35
C PRO A 93 -13.46 -5.53 7.70
N GLY A 94 -14.70 -5.07 7.49
CA GLY A 94 -15.11 -3.68 7.74
C GLY A 94 -14.91 -2.73 6.55
N ARG A 95 -14.47 -3.24 5.39
CA ARG A 95 -14.57 -2.52 4.12
C ARG A 95 -15.98 -2.66 3.55
N LEU A 96 -16.52 -1.55 3.07
CA LEU A 96 -17.71 -1.57 2.22
C LEU A 96 -17.26 -1.76 0.77
N SER A 97 -18.07 -2.45 -0.02
CA SER A 97 -17.78 -2.74 -1.43
C SER A 97 -18.88 -2.15 -2.30
N PHE A 98 -18.50 -1.45 -3.36
CA PHE A 98 -19.39 -1.08 -4.46
C PHE A 98 -19.01 -1.89 -5.70
N TRP A 99 -20.00 -2.54 -6.31
CA TRP A 99 -19.82 -3.28 -7.55
C TRP A 99 -20.52 -2.56 -8.69
N SER A 100 -19.81 -2.37 -9.80
CA SER A 100 -20.45 -1.94 -11.04
C SER A 100 -21.43 -2.99 -11.56
N ARG A 101 -22.32 -2.58 -12.46
CA ARG A 101 -23.23 -3.48 -13.17
C ARG A 101 -22.48 -4.67 -13.75
N GLY A 102 -23.03 -5.87 -13.54
CA GLY A 102 -22.42 -7.12 -13.99
C GLY A 102 -21.09 -7.49 -13.31
N ARG A 103 -20.77 -6.90 -12.14
CA ARG A 103 -19.55 -7.19 -11.36
C ARG A 103 -18.25 -6.99 -12.14
N ARG A 104 -18.23 -5.99 -13.02
CA ARG A 104 -17.08 -5.68 -13.90
C ARG A 104 -16.00 -4.83 -13.25
N GLY A 105 -16.28 -4.28 -12.07
CA GLY A 105 -15.36 -3.49 -11.29
C GLY A 105 -15.80 -3.35 -9.85
N LEU A 106 -14.81 -3.18 -8.97
CA LEU A 106 -14.96 -3.07 -7.53
C LEU A 106 -14.30 -1.79 -7.03
N ILE A 107 -15.01 -1.06 -6.17
CA ILE A 107 -14.45 0.00 -5.33
C ILE A 107 -14.63 -0.41 -3.87
N SER A 108 -13.53 -0.48 -3.13
CA SER A 108 -13.54 -0.71 -1.70
C SER A 108 -13.39 0.60 -0.94
N TYR A 109 -14.24 0.83 0.05
CA TYR A 109 -14.28 2.10 0.75
C TYR A 109 -14.64 1.97 2.23
N LYS A 110 -14.27 2.99 3.00
CA LYS A 110 -14.86 3.26 4.32
C LYS A 110 -15.72 4.50 4.24
N ARG A 111 -16.79 4.52 5.03
CA ARG A 111 -17.73 5.63 5.09
C ARG A 111 -17.75 6.21 6.50
N TRP A 112 -17.75 7.54 6.57
CA TRP A 112 -18.03 8.27 7.80
C TRP A 112 -19.00 9.40 7.50
N ARG A 113 -20.22 9.27 8.02
CA ARG A 113 -21.36 10.16 7.70
C ARG A 113 -21.61 10.21 6.19
N ASN A 114 -21.40 11.36 5.57
CA ASN A 114 -21.52 11.59 4.14
C ASN A 114 -20.15 11.59 3.43
N HIS A 115 -19.05 11.29 4.11
CA HIS A 115 -17.73 11.21 3.49
C HIS A 115 -17.35 9.76 3.24
N VAL A 116 -16.79 9.52 2.06
CA VAL A 116 -16.32 8.20 1.63
C VAL A 116 -14.87 8.30 1.23
N ILE A 117 -14.06 7.42 1.80
CA ILE A 117 -12.64 7.30 1.52
C ILE A 117 -12.41 5.95 0.83
N ILE A 118 -11.85 6.01 -0.38
CA ILE A 118 -11.50 4.86 -1.20
C ILE A 118 -10.01 4.57 -1.05
N GLY A 119 -9.68 3.31 -0.83
CA GLY A 119 -8.30 2.80 -0.82
C GLY A 119 -8.21 1.55 -1.69
N GLY A 120 -7.01 1.20 -2.12
CA GLY A 120 -6.80 0.06 -3.02
C GLY A 120 -7.08 0.33 -4.50
N GLY A 121 -7.37 1.58 -4.87
CA GLY A 121 -7.58 2.03 -6.24
C GLY A 121 -8.84 1.49 -6.92
N LEU A 122 -8.87 1.57 -8.26
CA LEU A 122 -9.94 1.03 -9.11
C LEU A 122 -9.63 -0.43 -9.46
N ILE A 123 -10.33 -1.37 -8.82
CA ILE A 123 -10.12 -2.81 -9.03
C ILE A 123 -11.01 -3.25 -10.18
N ALA A 124 -10.49 -3.14 -11.41
CA ALA A 124 -11.18 -3.54 -12.64
C ALA A 124 -10.19 -3.67 -13.81
N PRO A 125 -10.55 -4.38 -14.89
CA PRO A 125 -9.88 -4.22 -16.17
C PRO A 125 -9.88 -2.75 -16.62
N ASP A 126 -8.80 -2.29 -17.26
CA ASP A 126 -8.60 -0.86 -17.57
C ASP A 126 -9.75 -0.26 -18.41
N HIS A 127 -10.30 -1.03 -19.36
CA HIS A 127 -11.42 -0.60 -20.20
C HIS A 127 -12.76 -0.46 -19.44
N HIS A 128 -12.88 -1.05 -18.24
CA HIS A 128 -14.08 -0.91 -17.39
C HIS A 128 -13.96 0.21 -16.35
N LYS A 129 -12.75 0.73 -16.08
CA LYS A 129 -12.53 1.77 -15.07
C LYS A 129 -13.38 3.03 -15.28
N PRO A 130 -13.55 3.58 -16.50
CA PRO A 130 -14.39 4.76 -16.70
C PRO A 130 -15.86 4.53 -16.33
N GLN A 131 -16.39 3.36 -16.67
CA GLN A 131 -17.76 3.00 -16.31
C GLN A 131 -17.89 2.79 -14.79
N LEU A 132 -16.91 2.14 -14.15
CA LEU A 132 -16.90 1.94 -12.70
C LEU A 132 -16.96 3.28 -11.95
N VAL A 133 -16.14 4.26 -12.35
CA VAL A 133 -16.14 5.60 -11.74
C VAL A 133 -17.48 6.30 -11.98
N ALA A 134 -18.01 6.28 -13.20
CA ALA A 134 -19.30 6.90 -13.52
C ALA A 134 -20.45 6.34 -12.66
N GLU A 135 -20.55 5.01 -12.55
CA GLU A 135 -21.59 4.36 -11.76
C GLU A 135 -21.43 4.65 -10.26
N PHE A 136 -20.20 4.69 -9.75
CA PHE A 136 -19.94 5.02 -8.36
C PHE A 136 -20.25 6.48 -8.03
N LEU A 137 -19.97 7.42 -8.93
CA LEU A 137 -20.33 8.84 -8.77
C LEU A 137 -21.84 9.04 -8.74
N GLU A 138 -22.59 8.32 -9.59
CA GLU A 138 -24.06 8.37 -9.57
C GLU A 138 -24.61 7.79 -8.25
N PHE A 139 -24.07 6.66 -7.80
CA PHE A 139 -24.38 6.11 -6.46
C PHE A 139 -24.10 7.15 -5.36
N ALA A 140 -22.92 7.78 -5.38
CA ALA A 140 -22.56 8.78 -4.40
C ALA A 140 -23.50 9.99 -4.41
N LYS A 141 -23.91 10.46 -5.60
CA LYS A 141 -24.87 11.55 -5.75
C LYS A 141 -26.23 11.19 -5.16
N GLN A 142 -26.77 10.01 -5.46
CA GLN A 142 -28.04 9.52 -4.93
C GLN A 142 -28.05 9.46 -3.39
N HIS A 143 -26.89 9.16 -2.80
CA HIS A 143 -26.73 9.05 -1.35
C HIS A 143 -26.11 10.29 -0.70
N ARG A 144 -25.92 11.38 -1.45
CA ARG A 144 -25.31 12.65 -0.99
C ARG A 144 -23.93 12.45 -0.34
N LEU A 145 -23.10 11.63 -0.97
CA LEU A 145 -21.75 11.29 -0.52
C LEU A 145 -20.71 12.22 -1.15
N SER A 146 -19.73 12.62 -0.35
CA SER A 146 -18.50 13.30 -0.74
C SER A 146 -17.40 12.27 -0.83
N ILE A 147 -16.66 12.26 -1.94
CA ILE A 147 -15.74 11.18 -2.29
C ILE A 147 -14.28 11.66 -2.26
N ALA A 148 -13.40 10.85 -1.69
CA ALA A 148 -11.94 11.00 -1.81
C ALA A 148 -11.30 9.66 -2.19
N PHE A 149 -10.55 9.65 -3.29
CA PHE A 149 -9.74 8.51 -3.71
C PHE A 149 -8.30 8.65 -3.19
N HIS A 150 -7.78 7.59 -2.59
CA HIS A 150 -6.36 7.47 -2.25
C HIS A 150 -5.67 6.48 -3.20
N ASN A 151 -4.37 6.68 -3.38
CA ASN A 151 -3.51 5.79 -4.18
C ASN A 151 -4.00 5.61 -5.62
N ILE A 152 -4.34 6.71 -6.31
CA ILE A 152 -4.49 6.69 -7.76
C ILE A 152 -3.11 6.81 -8.40
N GLY A 153 -2.84 5.96 -9.39
CA GLY A 153 -1.60 5.98 -10.16
C GLY A 153 -1.60 7.07 -11.23
N GLU A 154 -0.42 7.40 -11.74
CA GLU A 154 -0.24 8.42 -12.79
C GLU A 154 -1.08 8.11 -14.03
N GLU A 155 -1.20 6.83 -14.37
CA GLU A 155 -1.93 6.30 -15.53
C GLU A 155 -3.45 6.53 -15.43
N GLU A 156 -3.97 6.83 -14.24
CA GLU A 156 -5.39 7.08 -13.99
C GLU A 156 -5.70 8.59 -13.86
N ILE A 157 -4.69 9.48 -13.86
CA ILE A 157 -4.88 10.92 -13.65
C ILE A 157 -5.85 11.53 -14.66
N SER A 158 -5.68 11.23 -15.96
CA SER A 158 -6.56 11.77 -17.01
C SER A 158 -8.01 11.33 -16.82
N LEU A 159 -8.22 10.07 -16.41
CA LEU A 159 -9.56 9.56 -16.11
C LEU A 159 -10.22 10.37 -14.98
N PHE A 160 -9.49 10.64 -13.90
CA PHE A 160 -10.02 11.42 -12.78
C PHE A 160 -10.26 12.90 -13.16
N GLN A 161 -9.44 13.47 -14.05
CA GLN A 161 -9.65 14.81 -14.59
C GLN A 161 -10.93 14.92 -15.43
N ASP A 162 -11.23 13.89 -16.25
CA ASP A 162 -12.47 13.83 -17.04
C ASP A 162 -13.72 13.84 -16.15
N PHE A 163 -13.63 13.25 -14.95
CA PHE A 163 -14.66 13.31 -13.91
C PHE A 163 -14.55 14.53 -12.98
N GLN A 164 -13.73 15.52 -13.34
CA GLN A 164 -13.58 16.80 -12.63
C GLN A 164 -13.06 16.69 -11.20
N PHE A 165 -12.32 15.62 -10.87
CA PHE A 165 -11.64 15.53 -9.57
C PHE A 165 -10.49 16.52 -9.47
N GLN A 166 -10.32 17.07 -8.27
CA GLN A 166 -9.07 17.74 -7.90
C GLN A 166 -8.04 16.68 -7.52
N ILE A 167 -6.82 16.81 -8.04
CA ILE A 167 -5.75 15.83 -7.87
C ILE A 167 -4.58 16.50 -7.17
N THR A 168 -4.10 15.84 -6.12
CA THR A 168 -2.95 16.28 -5.32
C THR A 168 -1.94 15.13 -5.25
N LYS A 169 -0.70 15.37 -5.67
CA LYS A 169 0.40 14.42 -5.44
C LYS A 169 0.66 14.32 -3.94
N TRP A 170 0.71 13.09 -3.43
CA TRP A 170 0.85 12.87 -1.98
C TRP A 170 1.97 11.89 -1.61
N GLY A 171 2.53 11.17 -2.59
CA GLY A 171 3.66 10.27 -2.39
C GLY A 171 4.03 9.54 -3.68
N GLU A 172 4.95 8.59 -3.56
CA GLU A 172 5.46 7.74 -4.63
C GLU A 172 5.48 6.28 -4.14
N ASP A 173 5.18 5.31 -5.00
CA ASP A 173 5.33 3.88 -4.71
C ASP A 173 6.50 3.34 -5.54
N PRO A 174 7.69 3.12 -4.94
CA PRO A 174 8.85 2.65 -5.68
C PRO A 174 8.61 1.23 -6.20
N MET A 175 8.63 1.08 -7.53
CA MET A 175 8.46 -0.20 -8.20
C MET A 175 9.80 -0.72 -8.75
N ILE A 176 10.22 -1.89 -8.26
CA ILE A 176 11.45 -2.56 -8.67
C ILE A 176 11.15 -3.53 -9.80
N ASP A 177 11.97 -3.47 -10.85
CA ASP A 177 12.05 -4.51 -11.88
C ASP A 177 12.94 -5.65 -11.38
N LEU A 178 12.34 -6.77 -10.97
CA LEU A 178 13.07 -7.91 -10.43
C LEU A 178 13.77 -8.72 -11.54
N GLU A 179 13.31 -8.66 -12.78
CA GLU A 179 13.96 -9.36 -13.90
C GLU A 179 15.30 -8.70 -14.24
N ALA A 180 15.36 -7.37 -14.16
CA ALA A 180 16.58 -6.60 -14.43
C ALA A 180 17.54 -6.50 -13.23
N CYS A 181 17.07 -6.77 -12.00
CA CYS A 181 17.87 -6.58 -10.79
C CYS A 181 18.94 -7.68 -10.62
N ASN A 182 20.19 -7.30 -10.36
CA ASN A 182 21.28 -8.28 -10.14
C ASN A 182 21.96 -8.13 -8.76
N TRP A 183 21.55 -7.17 -7.94
CA TRP A 183 22.08 -6.88 -6.61
C TRP A 183 23.60 -6.62 -6.54
N ARG A 184 24.24 -6.26 -7.66
CA ARG A 184 25.70 -6.04 -7.79
C ARG A 184 26.05 -4.58 -8.06
N GLY A 185 27.32 -4.23 -7.84
CA GLY A 185 27.81 -2.88 -8.11
C GLY A 185 27.68 -1.94 -6.90
N LYS A 186 27.93 -0.66 -7.17
CA LYS A 186 28.04 0.40 -6.16
C LYS A 186 26.66 0.81 -5.61
N GLU A 187 25.63 0.78 -6.44
CA GLU A 187 24.26 1.15 -6.06
C GLU A 187 23.69 0.25 -4.95
N TYR A 188 24.03 -1.04 -4.93
CA TYR A 188 23.61 -1.98 -3.88
C TYR A 188 24.66 -2.18 -2.77
N GLU A 189 25.74 -1.37 -2.72
CA GLU A 189 26.79 -1.53 -1.70
C GLU A 189 26.24 -1.41 -0.28
N TRP A 190 25.36 -0.43 -0.03
CA TRP A 190 24.75 -0.25 1.27
C TRP A 190 23.90 -1.46 1.69
N ILE A 191 23.06 -1.98 0.78
CA ILE A 191 22.22 -3.16 1.04
C ILE A 191 23.08 -4.38 1.36
N ARG A 192 24.14 -4.62 0.58
CA ARG A 192 25.09 -5.73 0.84
C ARG A 192 25.79 -5.57 2.18
N ARG A 193 26.17 -4.34 2.57
CA ARG A 193 26.76 -4.06 3.89
C ARG A 193 25.79 -4.39 5.03
N GLN A 194 24.52 -3.95 4.94
CA GLN A 194 23.49 -4.27 5.95
C GLN A 194 23.25 -5.78 6.03
N THR A 195 23.10 -6.43 4.88
CA THR A 195 22.91 -7.89 4.77
C THR A 195 24.04 -8.66 5.46
N ASN A 196 25.30 -8.36 5.10
CA ASN A 196 26.45 -9.03 5.69
C ASN A 196 26.58 -8.78 7.19
N TYR A 197 26.22 -7.58 7.66
CA TYR A 197 26.22 -7.28 9.08
C TYR A 197 25.17 -8.09 9.84
N CYS A 198 23.92 -8.09 9.37
CA CYS A 198 22.83 -8.88 9.97
C CYS A 198 23.17 -10.38 10.03
N LEU A 199 23.72 -10.94 8.94
CA LEU A 199 24.18 -12.34 8.92
C LEU A 199 25.25 -12.62 9.98
N ARG A 200 26.25 -11.73 10.14
CA ARG A 200 27.27 -11.86 11.21
C ARG A 200 26.69 -11.76 12.62
N GLN A 201 25.57 -11.05 12.78
CA GLN A 201 24.85 -10.96 14.06
C GLN A 201 23.90 -12.16 14.30
N GLY A 202 23.87 -13.12 13.38
CA GLY A 202 23.02 -14.32 13.47
C GLY A 202 21.55 -14.06 13.18
N VAL A 203 21.23 -12.99 12.42
CA VAL A 203 19.87 -12.74 11.94
C VAL A 203 19.60 -13.64 10.74
N THR A 204 18.50 -14.37 10.76
CA THR A 204 18.00 -15.20 9.65
C THR A 204 16.64 -14.68 9.19
N VAL A 205 16.24 -14.99 7.95
CA VAL A 205 14.94 -14.63 7.40
C VAL A 205 14.25 -15.87 6.86
N CYS A 206 12.93 -15.96 7.05
CA CYS A 206 12.11 -16.94 6.38
C CYS A 206 10.71 -16.39 6.06
N GLU A 207 10.10 -16.97 5.03
CA GLU A 207 8.66 -16.87 4.81
C GLU A 207 7.92 -17.79 5.80
N VAL A 208 6.86 -17.25 6.42
CA VAL A 208 5.96 -18.00 7.28
C VAL A 208 4.77 -18.45 6.44
N ARG A 209 4.61 -19.76 6.32
CA ARG A 209 3.51 -20.39 5.57
C ARG A 209 2.56 -21.09 6.55
N PRO A 210 1.39 -20.49 6.88
CA PRO A 210 0.50 -21.02 7.92
C PRO A 210 0.06 -22.47 7.68
N ASP A 211 -0.11 -22.86 6.41
CA ASP A 211 -0.45 -24.21 5.96
C ASP A 211 0.65 -25.25 6.22
N GLN A 212 1.88 -24.81 6.44
CA GLN A 212 3.05 -25.66 6.69
C GLN A 212 3.41 -25.74 8.18
N LEU A 213 2.69 -25.02 9.05
CA LEU A 213 2.96 -24.97 10.48
C LEU A 213 1.91 -25.72 11.29
N HIS A 214 2.33 -26.30 12.41
CA HIS A 214 1.37 -26.77 13.41
C HIS A 214 0.56 -25.57 13.94
N PRO A 215 -0.76 -25.69 14.19
CA PRO A 215 -1.59 -24.55 14.63
C PRO A 215 -1.04 -23.79 15.84
N VAL A 216 -0.42 -24.50 16.79
CA VAL A 216 0.24 -23.90 17.96
C VAL A 216 1.44 -23.04 17.55
N GLN A 217 2.27 -23.51 16.62
CA GLN A 217 3.44 -22.76 16.14
C GLN A 217 3.02 -21.51 15.34
N TRP A 218 1.94 -21.62 14.56
CA TRP A 218 1.34 -20.47 13.90
C TRP A 218 0.86 -19.44 14.93
N PHE A 219 0.09 -19.87 15.92
CA PHE A 219 -0.42 -19.00 16.98
C PHE A 219 0.70 -18.28 17.74
N GLU A 220 1.78 -18.98 18.09
CA GLU A 220 2.95 -18.39 18.74
C GLU A 220 3.65 -17.38 17.83
N THR A 221 3.85 -17.72 16.57
CA THR A 221 4.50 -16.85 15.59
C THR A 221 3.71 -15.57 15.36
N ILE A 222 2.40 -15.67 15.10
CA ILE A 222 1.57 -14.49 14.84
C ILE A 222 1.41 -13.63 16.09
N SER A 223 1.33 -14.24 17.27
CA SER A 223 1.32 -13.50 18.54
C SER A 223 2.60 -12.68 18.73
N GLU A 224 3.76 -13.25 18.39
CA GLU A 224 5.03 -12.53 18.45
C GLU A 224 5.10 -11.40 17.40
N VAL A 225 4.61 -11.62 16.18
CA VAL A 225 4.50 -10.57 15.15
C VAL A 225 3.64 -9.41 15.64
N ILE A 226 2.49 -9.68 16.27
CA ILE A 226 1.60 -8.66 16.85
C ILE A 226 2.33 -7.87 17.96
N GLN A 227 3.12 -8.55 18.79
CA GLN A 227 3.93 -7.87 19.82
C GLN A 227 4.94 -6.91 19.19
N VAL A 228 5.70 -7.36 18.18
CA VAL A 228 6.64 -6.50 17.43
C VAL A 228 5.91 -5.32 16.80
N ALA A 229 4.72 -5.57 16.22
CA ALA A 229 3.92 -4.54 15.60
C ALA A 229 3.49 -3.46 16.60
N ASN A 230 3.05 -3.86 17.79
CA ASN A 230 2.63 -2.95 18.86
C ASN A 230 3.81 -2.20 19.48
N GLU A 231 4.93 -2.88 19.72
CA GLU A 231 6.15 -2.27 20.26
C GLU A 231 6.64 -1.13 19.36
N SER A 232 6.70 -1.36 18.04
CA SER A 232 7.13 -0.37 17.06
C SER A 232 6.25 0.89 17.05
N LEU A 233 4.94 0.75 17.32
CA LEU A 233 4.02 1.88 17.38
C LEU A 233 4.21 2.77 18.61
N THR A 234 4.82 2.27 19.69
CA THR A 234 4.98 3.05 20.95
C THR A 234 5.78 4.34 20.76
N ARG A 235 6.65 4.40 19.74
CA ARG A 235 7.43 5.58 19.37
C ARG A 235 6.70 6.53 18.41
N LYS A 236 5.60 6.10 17.78
CA LYS A 236 4.83 6.97 16.89
C LYS A 236 3.94 7.92 17.71
N PRO A 237 3.74 9.19 17.29
CA PRO A 237 2.92 10.15 18.02
C PRO A 237 1.51 9.62 18.36
N GLN A 238 0.89 8.92 17.42
CA GLN A 238 -0.47 8.40 17.56
C GLN A 238 -0.55 7.08 18.35
N LYS A 239 0.59 6.38 18.55
CA LYS A 239 0.71 5.06 19.21
C LYS A 239 -0.30 4.00 18.73
N LYS A 240 -0.86 4.15 17.54
CA LYS A 240 -1.91 3.30 16.97
C LYS A 240 -1.65 3.04 15.48
N ALA A 241 -2.13 1.88 15.03
CA ALA A 241 -2.21 1.51 13.63
C ALA A 241 -3.22 2.40 12.91
N MET A 242 -2.99 2.64 11.62
CA MET A 242 -3.95 3.30 10.73
C MET A 242 -4.70 2.22 9.97
N GLN A 243 -5.79 1.70 10.53
CA GLN A 243 -6.48 0.49 10.05
C GLN A 243 -7.13 0.67 8.66
N PHE A 244 -7.21 1.91 8.15
CA PHE A 244 -7.60 2.15 6.77
C PHE A 244 -6.48 1.89 5.76
N PHE A 245 -5.21 2.05 6.14
CA PHE A 245 -4.07 1.88 5.24
C PHE A 245 -3.26 0.63 5.53
N GLU A 246 -3.47 0.02 6.70
CA GLU A 246 -2.78 -1.18 7.15
C GLU A 246 -3.77 -2.35 7.23
N GLY A 247 -3.40 -3.50 6.67
CA GLY A 247 -4.14 -4.75 6.83
C GLY A 247 -4.01 -5.30 8.24
N ARG A 248 -4.99 -6.08 8.70
CA ARG A 248 -4.95 -6.66 10.04
C ARG A 248 -3.81 -7.67 10.15
N ILE A 249 -3.22 -7.72 11.34
CA ILE A 249 -2.35 -8.82 11.76
C ILE A 249 -3.08 -9.51 12.91
N ASP A 250 -3.74 -10.62 12.60
CA ASP A 250 -4.47 -11.41 13.57
C ASP A 250 -4.28 -12.92 13.28
N ASN A 251 -4.86 -13.76 14.12
CA ASN A 251 -4.74 -15.22 14.00
C ASN A 251 -5.65 -15.81 12.90
N HIS A 252 -6.32 -14.98 12.08
CA HIS A 252 -7.14 -15.44 10.97
C HIS A 252 -6.28 -15.63 9.70
N ALA A 253 -6.91 -16.13 8.63
CA ALA A 253 -6.22 -16.43 7.39
C ALA A 253 -5.66 -15.15 6.75
N LEU A 254 -4.36 -15.15 6.46
CA LEU A 254 -3.69 -14.10 5.67
C LEU A 254 -4.20 -14.01 4.23
N GLY A 255 -5.03 -14.95 3.78
CA GLY A 255 -5.41 -15.09 2.38
C GLY A 255 -4.16 -15.31 1.53
N LEU A 256 -4.01 -14.53 0.46
CA LEU A 256 -2.83 -14.54 -0.41
C LEU A 256 -1.69 -13.64 0.11
N ARG A 257 -1.85 -12.97 1.25
CA ARG A 257 -0.78 -12.12 1.81
C ARG A 257 0.37 -13.00 2.28
N ARG A 258 1.60 -12.56 2.02
CA ARG A 258 2.82 -13.30 2.40
C ARG A 258 3.47 -12.64 3.59
N LEU A 259 3.76 -13.42 4.63
CA LEU A 259 4.43 -12.96 5.84
C LEU A 259 5.88 -13.44 5.84
N PHE A 260 6.82 -12.51 5.97
CA PHE A 260 8.23 -12.80 6.15
C PHE A 260 8.69 -12.28 7.51
N ILE A 261 9.51 -13.06 8.20
CA ILE A 261 10.05 -12.70 9.52
C ILE A 261 11.57 -12.77 9.52
N ALA A 262 12.19 -11.83 10.22
CA ALA A 262 13.60 -11.90 10.60
C ALA A 262 13.70 -12.42 12.03
N ARG A 263 14.51 -13.47 12.28
CA ARG A 263 14.73 -14.06 13.60
C ARG A 263 16.18 -13.95 14.03
N ARG A 264 16.41 -13.81 15.34
CA ARG A 264 17.73 -13.90 15.98
C ARG A 264 17.55 -14.45 17.39
N GLN A 265 18.38 -15.41 17.78
CA GLN A 265 18.34 -16.03 19.13
C GLN A 265 16.92 -16.50 19.54
N GLY A 266 16.17 -17.08 18.61
CA GLY A 266 14.82 -17.62 18.84
C GLY A 266 13.68 -16.61 18.79
N ARG A 267 13.94 -15.30 18.83
CA ARG A 267 12.91 -14.25 18.76
C ARG A 267 12.80 -13.62 17.36
N ILE A 268 11.64 -13.05 17.04
CA ILE A 268 11.42 -12.21 15.85
C ILE A 268 11.99 -10.82 16.13
N GLU A 269 12.87 -10.36 15.24
CA GLU A 269 13.45 -9.02 15.24
C GLU A 269 12.61 -8.03 14.42
N GLY A 270 11.93 -8.52 13.38
CA GLY A 270 11.06 -7.74 12.51
C GLY A 270 10.30 -8.60 11.50
N PHE A 271 9.35 -8.01 10.81
CA PHE A 271 8.52 -8.68 9.82
C PHE A 271 8.18 -7.76 8.65
N VAL A 272 7.80 -8.36 7.52
CA VAL A 272 7.24 -7.72 6.33
C VAL A 272 6.03 -8.54 5.88
N ILE A 273 4.92 -7.87 5.60
CA ILE A 273 3.77 -8.45 4.91
C ILE A 273 3.73 -7.89 3.49
N CYS A 274 3.57 -8.77 2.51
CA CYS A 274 3.43 -8.42 1.11
C CYS A 274 2.03 -8.78 0.58
N ASN A 275 1.47 -7.90 -0.23
CA ASN A 275 0.23 -8.11 -0.95
C ASN A 275 0.52 -8.45 -2.42
N PRO A 276 -0.27 -9.34 -3.05
CA PRO A 276 -0.16 -9.58 -4.48
C PRO A 276 -0.69 -8.38 -5.26
N ILE A 277 -0.03 -8.07 -6.37
CA ILE A 277 -0.44 -7.07 -7.35
C ILE A 277 -0.26 -7.63 -8.76
N LEU A 278 -0.88 -7.00 -9.75
CA LEU A 278 -0.66 -7.34 -11.17
C LEU A 278 -0.92 -8.83 -11.46
N ASN A 279 -2.01 -9.38 -10.91
CA ASN A 279 -2.39 -10.79 -11.10
C ASN A 279 -1.27 -11.78 -10.68
N GLY A 280 -0.55 -11.46 -9.60
CA GLY A 280 0.51 -12.28 -9.04
C GLY A 280 1.87 -12.18 -9.75
N THR A 281 1.97 -11.42 -10.83
CA THR A 281 3.26 -11.11 -11.49
C THR A 281 4.08 -10.09 -10.69
N GLY A 282 3.46 -9.40 -9.73
CA GLY A 282 4.13 -8.53 -8.79
C GLY A 282 3.67 -8.71 -7.35
N TRP A 283 4.52 -8.26 -6.42
CA TRP A 283 4.24 -8.25 -4.98
C TRP A 283 4.69 -6.94 -4.37
N ALA A 284 3.84 -6.28 -3.60
CA ALA A 284 4.20 -5.05 -2.92
C ALA A 284 4.28 -5.26 -1.41
N THR A 285 5.29 -4.71 -0.77
CA THR A 285 5.28 -4.61 0.70
C THR A 285 4.10 -3.76 1.12
N GLU A 286 3.43 -4.13 2.21
CA GLU A 286 2.28 -3.40 2.74
C GLU A 286 2.56 -2.93 4.17
N LEU A 287 2.91 -3.86 5.05
CA LEU A 287 3.18 -3.57 6.45
C LEU A 287 4.48 -4.21 6.88
N TYR A 288 5.41 -3.40 7.35
CA TYR A 288 6.67 -3.89 7.89
C TYR A 288 7.05 -3.12 9.15
N ARG A 289 7.53 -3.85 10.16
CA ARG A 289 7.93 -3.30 11.45
C ARG A 289 9.08 -4.12 12.02
N HIS A 290 9.85 -3.50 12.91
CA HIS A 290 10.92 -4.16 13.66
C HIS A 290 10.89 -3.71 15.11
N ARG A 291 11.48 -4.54 15.98
CA ARG A 291 11.68 -4.22 17.39
C ARG A 291 12.61 -3.03 17.53
N LEU A 292 12.40 -2.26 18.58
CA LEU A 292 13.16 -1.04 18.86
C LEU A 292 14.63 -1.33 19.21
N ASP A 293 14.90 -2.53 19.69
CA ASP A 293 16.21 -3.05 20.08
C ASP A 293 16.82 -4.00 19.03
N SER A 294 16.19 -4.12 17.86
CA SER A 294 16.66 -5.05 16.83
C SER A 294 18.02 -4.67 16.25
N VAL A 295 18.70 -5.65 15.65
CA VAL A 295 19.97 -5.42 14.97
C VAL A 295 19.82 -4.29 13.93
N LYS A 296 20.72 -3.31 13.97
CA LYS A 296 20.73 -2.23 12.96
C LYS A 296 20.84 -2.82 11.55
N GLY A 297 19.98 -2.38 10.65
CA GLY A 297 19.91 -2.90 9.28
C GLY A 297 18.92 -4.06 9.10
N THR A 298 18.25 -4.55 10.16
CA THR A 298 17.28 -5.67 10.08
C THR A 298 16.24 -5.45 8.98
N MET A 299 15.68 -4.24 8.84
CA MET A 299 14.66 -4.02 7.81
C MET A 299 15.20 -4.04 6.39
N ALA A 300 16.36 -3.43 6.16
CA ALA A 300 17.03 -3.47 4.86
C ALA A 300 17.41 -4.91 4.49
N PHE A 301 17.92 -5.69 5.46
CA PHE A 301 18.21 -7.09 5.26
C PHE A 301 16.95 -7.91 4.97
N LEU A 302 15.89 -7.75 5.76
CA LEU A 302 14.63 -8.46 5.59
C LEU A 302 14.00 -8.18 4.23
N ILE A 303 13.83 -6.91 3.86
CA ILE A 303 13.28 -6.53 2.54
C ILE A 303 14.16 -7.08 1.42
N HIS A 304 15.49 -7.01 1.54
CA HIS A 304 16.39 -7.59 0.54
C HIS A 304 16.20 -9.11 0.39
N GLN A 305 16.06 -9.85 1.49
CA GLN A 305 15.77 -11.29 1.43
C GLN A 305 14.41 -11.58 0.79
N VAL A 306 13.38 -10.79 1.09
CA VAL A 306 12.05 -10.88 0.43
C VAL A 306 12.19 -10.71 -1.08
N LEU A 307 12.86 -9.64 -1.53
CA LEU A 307 13.03 -9.35 -2.95
C LEU A 307 13.85 -10.44 -3.67
N GLN A 308 14.88 -11.00 -3.01
CA GLN A 308 15.65 -12.13 -3.54
C GLN A 308 14.80 -13.39 -3.67
N GLN A 309 13.95 -13.70 -2.69
CA GLN A 309 13.08 -14.87 -2.76
C GLN A 309 12.02 -14.68 -3.86
N LEU A 310 11.37 -13.52 -3.95
CA LEU A 310 10.42 -13.19 -5.01
C LEU A 310 11.04 -13.33 -6.41
N GLN A 311 12.27 -12.83 -6.58
CA GLN A 311 13.01 -12.96 -7.82
C GLN A 311 13.29 -14.43 -8.17
N GLN A 312 13.68 -15.26 -7.21
CA GLN A 312 13.92 -16.70 -7.42
C GLN A 312 12.64 -17.46 -7.81
N GLU A 313 11.49 -16.99 -7.35
CA GLU A 313 10.17 -17.53 -7.69
C GLU A 313 9.64 -17.05 -9.05
N GLY A 314 10.39 -16.17 -9.75
CA GLY A 314 10.00 -15.65 -11.07
C GLY A 314 9.02 -14.47 -11.04
N VAL A 315 8.89 -13.79 -9.89
CA VAL A 315 8.12 -12.55 -9.79
C VAL A 315 8.83 -11.45 -10.57
N GLN A 316 8.07 -10.67 -11.35
CA GLN A 316 8.61 -9.67 -12.26
C GLN A 316 8.78 -8.30 -11.59
N ARG A 317 7.85 -7.93 -10.72
CA ARG A 317 7.76 -6.60 -10.12
C ARG A 317 7.66 -6.67 -8.61
N ALA A 318 8.31 -5.73 -7.92
CA ALA A 318 8.10 -5.56 -6.49
C ALA A 318 7.92 -4.11 -6.07
N GLY A 319 6.81 -3.82 -5.38
CA GLY A 319 6.53 -2.50 -4.81
C GLY A 319 7.08 -2.37 -3.39
N LEU A 320 7.57 -1.19 -3.00
CA LEU A 320 8.09 -0.91 -1.67
C LEU A 320 7.13 -0.13 -0.76
N CYS A 321 5.84 -0.11 -1.13
CA CYS A 321 4.79 0.71 -0.53
C CYS A 321 5.03 2.20 -0.67
N LEU A 322 4.02 2.97 -0.26
CA LEU A 322 4.05 4.41 -0.37
C LEU A 322 5.18 5.04 0.46
N ASP A 323 5.96 5.88 -0.21
CA ASP A 323 6.85 6.88 0.35
C ASP A 323 6.23 8.27 0.23
N LEU A 324 6.21 9.03 1.32
CA LEU A 324 5.59 10.37 1.36
C LEU A 324 6.58 11.49 0.97
N GLY A 325 7.87 11.16 0.79
CA GLY A 325 8.94 12.11 0.45
C GLY A 325 9.62 12.76 1.65
#